data_AF-A0A3M1PJW3-F1
#
_entry.id   AF-A0A3M1PJW3-F1
#
_cell.length_a   1.000
_cell.length_b   1.000
_cell.length_c   1.000
_cell.angle_alpha   90.00
_cell.angle_beta   90.00
_cell.angle_gamma   90.00
#
_symmetry.space_group_name_H-M   'P 1'
#
loop_
_entity.id
_entity.type
_entity.pdbx_description
1 polymer ?
#
loop_
_entity_poly.entity_id
_entity_poly.type
_entity_poly.pdbx_seq_one_letter_code
_entity_poly.pdbx_strand_id
1 'polypeptide(L)'
;MPVVASRYPGPPRWQWNGHLQTIAPAFRHVPELPWRRERLELPDGDFLDLDWLDAPAGDWLVVLSHGLEGHSRRPYVAGMARAFRQRGWHVLAWNCRSCSGEMNRTARLYHHGDVEDIGQVVGHALRQKAWQRVVLVGFSMGGAMTMKYLGTQGRRVHPAIRMGIGFSVPCDLEAGARVLDRWDNALYRKRFLRALHAKIELKNRQFDLGLDMSRFRKIRRWRDFDEWF
;
A
#
# COMPACT_ATOMS: atom_id res chain seq x y z
N MET A 1 11.61 8.93 -21.13
CA MET A 1 10.13 9.07 -21.06
C MET A 1 9.79 10.55 -21.18
N PRO A 2 8.78 10.94 -21.98
CA PRO A 2 8.41 12.35 -22.06
C PRO A 2 7.86 12.83 -20.71
N VAL A 3 8.35 13.97 -20.23
CA VAL A 3 7.75 14.66 -19.08
C VAL A 3 6.46 15.31 -19.58
N VAL A 4 5.31 14.86 -19.08
CA VAL A 4 4.01 15.41 -19.45
C VAL A 4 3.67 16.56 -18.53
N ALA A 5 3.38 17.74 -19.09
CA ALA A 5 2.95 18.90 -18.32
C ALA A 5 1.63 18.60 -17.58
N SER A 6 1.61 18.85 -16.26
CA SER A 6 0.42 18.62 -15.44
C SER A 6 -0.66 19.65 -15.73
N ARG A 7 -1.90 19.20 -15.91
CA ARG A 7 -3.10 20.06 -15.96
C ARG A 7 -3.73 20.28 -14.59
N TYR A 8 -3.10 19.79 -13.51
CA TYR A 8 -3.60 19.96 -12.15
C TYR A 8 -3.50 21.44 -11.75
N PRO A 9 -4.62 22.13 -11.44
CA PRO A 9 -4.62 23.55 -11.14
C PRO A 9 -4.01 23.90 -9.76
N GLY A 10 -3.52 22.89 -9.05
CA GLY A 10 -3.01 23.03 -7.69
C GLY A 10 -4.05 22.67 -6.62
N PRO A 11 -3.61 22.57 -5.37
CA PRO A 11 -4.49 22.29 -4.25
C PRO A 11 -5.33 23.53 -3.88
N PRO A 12 -6.44 23.36 -3.14
CA PRO A 12 -7.18 24.49 -2.59
C PRO A 12 -6.26 25.43 -1.79
N ARG A 13 -6.54 26.75 -1.82
CA ARG A 13 -5.70 27.77 -1.15
C ARG A 13 -5.41 27.50 0.34
N TRP A 14 -6.33 26.81 1.03
CA TRP A 14 -6.16 26.45 2.44
C TRP A 14 -5.19 25.29 2.68
N GLN A 15 -4.81 24.52 1.65
CA GLN A 15 -3.79 23.46 1.72
C GLN A 15 -2.39 23.99 1.36
N TRP A 16 -1.98 25.06 2.04
CA TRP A 16 -0.79 25.84 1.72
C TRP A 16 0.54 25.15 2.07
N ASN A 17 0.53 23.98 2.73
CA ASN A 17 1.72 23.17 2.99
C ASN A 17 1.46 21.67 2.76
N GLY A 18 2.55 20.90 2.66
CA GLY A 18 2.47 19.44 2.40
C GLY A 18 1.79 18.64 3.51
N HIS A 19 1.80 19.13 4.76
CA HIS A 19 1.08 18.45 5.85
C HIS A 19 -0.43 18.59 5.69
N LEU A 20 -0.95 19.77 5.34
CA LEU A 20 -2.38 19.97 5.10
C LEU A 20 -2.86 19.18 3.88
N GLN A 21 -2.04 19.12 2.84
CA GLN A 21 -2.30 18.28 1.66
C GLN A 21 -2.32 16.78 1.99
N THR A 22 -1.61 16.35 3.03
CA THR A 22 -1.56 14.93 3.46
C THR A 22 -2.67 14.59 4.46
N ILE A 23 -2.88 15.46 5.45
CA ILE A 23 -3.76 15.22 6.59
C ILE A 23 -5.22 15.42 6.21
N ALA A 24 -5.54 16.51 5.49
CA ALA A 24 -6.94 16.83 5.24
C ALA A 24 -7.67 15.77 4.38
N PRO A 25 -7.06 15.17 3.33
CA PRO A 25 -7.68 14.07 2.61
C PRO A 25 -7.91 12.81 3.46
N ALA A 26 -7.23 12.65 4.59
CA ALA A 26 -7.47 11.53 5.52
C ALA A 26 -8.81 11.63 6.25
N PHE A 27 -9.40 12.84 6.32
CA PHE A 27 -10.72 13.09 6.90
C PHE A 27 -11.84 13.18 5.86
N ARG A 28 -11.49 13.06 4.57
CA ARG A 28 -12.48 13.10 3.50
C ARG A 28 -13.43 11.91 3.62
N HIS A 29 -14.72 12.20 3.69
CA HIS A 29 -15.75 11.17 3.62
C HIS A 29 -15.77 10.52 2.22
N VAL A 30 -15.71 9.20 2.19
CA VAL A 30 -15.96 8.40 0.99
C VAL A 30 -17.11 7.47 1.34
N PRO A 31 -18.22 7.48 0.56
CA PRO A 31 -19.32 6.54 0.76
C PRO A 31 -18.81 5.11 0.77
N GLU A 32 -19.47 4.27 1.56
CA GLU A 32 -19.17 2.85 1.60
C GLU A 32 -19.32 2.24 0.21
N LEU A 33 -18.36 1.41 -0.16
CA LEU A 33 -18.35 0.71 -1.44
C LEU A 33 -18.72 -0.75 -1.19
N PRO A 34 -19.46 -1.39 -2.11
CA PRO A 34 -19.86 -2.79 -1.98
C PRO A 34 -18.68 -3.72 -2.25
N TRP A 35 -17.74 -3.78 -1.30
CA TRP A 35 -16.56 -4.62 -1.38
C TRP A 35 -16.92 -6.09 -1.22
N ARG A 36 -16.42 -6.94 -2.12
CA ARG A 36 -16.41 -8.39 -1.97
C ARG A 36 -15.01 -8.81 -1.52
N ARG A 37 -14.87 -9.26 -0.27
CA ARG A 37 -13.60 -9.77 0.26
C ARG A 37 -13.35 -11.19 -0.23
N GLU A 38 -12.12 -11.45 -0.63
CA GLU A 38 -11.59 -12.76 -0.96
C GLU A 38 -10.25 -12.95 -0.22
N ARG A 39 -10.02 -14.14 0.34
CA ARG A 39 -8.72 -14.51 0.93
C ARG A 39 -7.89 -15.27 -0.09
N LEU A 40 -6.70 -14.75 -0.39
CA LEU A 40 -5.69 -15.42 -1.19
C LEU A 40 -4.69 -16.12 -0.26
N GLU A 41 -4.69 -17.45 -0.29
CA GLU A 41 -3.72 -18.28 0.40
C GLU A 41 -2.37 -18.22 -0.32
N LEU A 42 -1.28 -18.07 0.44
CA LEU A 42 0.08 -17.92 -0.08
C LEU A 42 0.89 -19.23 0.05
N PRO A 43 1.91 -19.45 -0.82
CA PRO A 43 2.73 -20.65 -0.76
C PRO A 43 3.50 -20.88 0.55
N ASP A 44 3.74 -19.82 1.34
CA ASP A 44 4.40 -19.88 2.64
C ASP A 44 3.42 -20.18 3.81
N GLY A 45 2.17 -20.55 3.49
CA GLY A 45 1.12 -20.85 4.46
C GLY A 45 0.42 -19.60 5.04
N ASP A 46 0.80 -18.41 4.59
CA ASP A 46 0.17 -17.16 4.98
C ASP A 46 -1.01 -16.78 4.07
N PHE A 47 -1.56 -15.58 4.24
CA PHE A 47 -2.65 -15.08 3.41
C PHE A 47 -2.56 -13.58 3.11
N LEU A 48 -3.25 -13.16 2.04
CA LEU A 48 -3.57 -11.78 1.73
C LEU A 48 -5.08 -11.65 1.53
N ASP A 49 -5.69 -10.63 2.13
CA ASP A 49 -7.10 -10.33 1.86
C ASP A 49 -7.23 -9.32 0.71
N LEU A 50 -8.00 -9.69 -0.29
CA LEU A 50 -8.30 -8.94 -1.50
C LEU A 50 -9.72 -8.38 -1.41
N ASP A 51 -9.87 -7.07 -1.54
CA ASP A 51 -11.19 -6.44 -1.59
C ASP A 51 -11.52 -6.07 -3.03
N TRP A 52 -12.43 -6.82 -3.63
CA TRP A 52 -12.92 -6.61 -4.98
C TRP A 52 -14.07 -5.61 -5.02
N LEU A 53 -14.08 -4.79 -6.04
CA LEU A 53 -15.20 -3.93 -6.36
C LEU A 53 -15.50 -4.06 -7.85
N ASP A 54 -16.53 -4.86 -8.12
CA ASP A 54 -16.90 -5.23 -9.47
C ASP A 54 -17.65 -4.11 -10.20
N ALA A 55 -17.35 -3.99 -11.49
CA ALA A 55 -18.09 -3.16 -12.43
C ALA A 55 -19.15 -4.00 -13.17
N PRO A 56 -20.26 -3.40 -13.62
CA PRO A 56 -21.32 -4.13 -14.33
C PRO A 56 -20.86 -4.77 -15.65
N ALA A 57 -19.92 -4.13 -16.34
CA ALA A 57 -19.36 -4.59 -17.60
C ALA A 57 -17.93 -4.07 -17.76
N GLY A 58 -17.13 -4.74 -18.58
CA GLY A 58 -15.79 -4.31 -18.96
C GLY A 58 -14.69 -5.30 -18.60
N ASP A 59 -13.56 -5.16 -19.29
CA ASP A 59 -12.40 -6.05 -19.16
C ASP A 59 -11.15 -5.31 -18.65
N TRP A 60 -11.38 -4.16 -18.02
CA TRP A 60 -10.34 -3.37 -17.36
C TRP A 60 -10.31 -3.67 -15.87
N LEU A 61 -9.11 -3.93 -15.37
CA LEU A 61 -8.83 -4.10 -13.95
C LEU A 61 -7.84 -3.04 -13.49
N VAL A 62 -8.11 -2.43 -12.34
CA VAL A 62 -7.11 -1.67 -11.59
C VAL A 62 -6.77 -2.39 -10.28
N VAL A 63 -5.49 -2.63 -10.06
CA VAL A 63 -4.94 -3.19 -8.83
C VAL A 63 -4.40 -2.06 -7.97
N LEU A 64 -4.97 -1.87 -6.78
CA LEU A 64 -4.62 -0.79 -5.86
C LEU A 64 -3.75 -1.30 -4.70
N SER A 65 -2.54 -0.75 -4.57
CA SER A 65 -1.60 -1.02 -3.49
C SER A 65 -1.56 0.16 -2.51
N HIS A 66 -1.93 -0.08 -1.25
CA HIS A 66 -1.94 0.95 -0.22
C HIS A 66 -0.52 1.31 0.26
N GLY A 67 -0.38 2.46 0.93
CA GLY A 67 0.85 2.87 1.61
C GLY A 67 1.06 2.18 2.95
N LEU A 68 2.17 2.48 3.62
CA LEU A 68 2.52 1.93 4.94
C LEU A 68 1.36 2.09 5.94
N GLU A 69 1.00 1.01 6.63
CA GLU A 69 -0.10 0.93 7.61
C GLU A 69 -1.47 1.40 7.04
N GLY A 70 -1.64 1.23 5.73
CA GLY A 70 -2.87 1.44 4.98
C GLY A 70 -3.77 0.20 4.95
N HIS A 71 -4.83 0.29 4.16
CA HIS A 71 -5.75 -0.81 3.82
C HIS A 71 -6.71 -0.32 2.72
N SER A 72 -7.46 -1.23 2.11
CA SER A 72 -8.43 -0.98 1.02
C SER A 72 -9.46 0.11 1.34
N ARG A 73 -9.92 0.16 2.61
CA ARG A 73 -10.94 1.11 3.08
C ARG A 73 -10.40 2.52 3.43
N ARG A 74 -9.09 2.79 3.31
CA ARG A 74 -8.56 4.14 3.56
C ARG A 74 -9.17 5.13 2.54
N PRO A 75 -9.50 6.38 2.92
CA PRO A 75 -10.17 7.31 2.01
C PRO A 75 -9.50 7.49 0.65
N TYR A 76 -8.17 7.54 0.59
CA TYR A 76 -7.45 7.67 -0.69
C TYR A 76 -7.58 6.43 -1.58
N VAL A 77 -7.56 5.21 -1.01
CA VAL A 77 -7.76 3.96 -1.76
C VAL A 77 -9.21 3.82 -2.18
N ALA A 78 -10.15 3.97 -1.25
CA ALA A 78 -11.58 3.90 -1.54
C ALA A 78 -12.04 4.98 -2.54
N GLY A 79 -11.49 6.19 -2.45
CA GLY A 79 -11.75 7.24 -3.42
C GLY A 79 -11.26 6.91 -4.82
N MET A 80 -10.05 6.34 -4.93
CA MET A 80 -9.49 5.89 -6.20
C MET A 80 -10.33 4.74 -6.78
N ALA A 81 -10.68 3.76 -5.95
CA ALA A 81 -11.55 2.65 -6.34
C ALA A 81 -12.90 3.14 -6.87
N ARG A 82 -13.55 4.05 -6.14
CA ARG A 82 -14.81 4.66 -6.59
C ARG A 82 -14.66 5.33 -7.94
N ALA A 83 -13.60 6.11 -8.15
CA ALA A 83 -13.37 6.85 -9.39
C ALA A 83 -13.17 5.93 -10.61
N PHE A 84 -12.51 4.78 -10.44
CA PHE A 84 -12.37 3.76 -11.48
C PHE A 84 -13.65 2.97 -11.72
N ARG A 85 -14.33 2.56 -10.65
CA ARG A 85 -15.62 1.86 -10.77
C ARG A 85 -16.67 2.70 -11.51
N GLN A 86 -16.73 4.00 -11.23
CA GLN A 86 -17.61 4.95 -11.95
C GLN A 86 -17.31 5.05 -13.45
N ARG A 87 -16.12 4.64 -13.89
CA ARG A 87 -15.73 4.54 -15.30
C ARG A 87 -15.93 3.14 -15.88
N GLY A 88 -16.57 2.23 -15.15
CA GLY A 88 -16.83 0.86 -15.58
C GLY A 88 -15.62 -0.07 -15.45
N TRP A 89 -14.65 0.23 -14.57
CA TRP A 89 -13.48 -0.63 -14.37
C TRP A 89 -13.67 -1.49 -13.12
N HIS A 90 -13.25 -2.75 -13.17
CA HIS A 90 -13.13 -3.58 -11.98
C HIS A 90 -11.96 -3.08 -11.15
N VAL A 91 -12.10 -3.15 -9.83
CA VAL A 91 -11.04 -2.75 -8.89
C VAL A 91 -10.72 -3.91 -7.98
N LEU A 92 -9.43 -4.15 -7.78
CA LEU A 92 -8.88 -5.02 -6.76
C LEU A 92 -8.02 -4.18 -5.82
N ALA A 93 -8.50 -3.92 -4.60
CA ALA A 93 -7.70 -3.31 -3.56
C ALA A 93 -7.20 -4.40 -2.61
N TRP A 94 -5.91 -4.73 -2.67
CA TRP A 94 -5.34 -5.76 -1.80
C TRP A 94 -4.80 -5.15 -0.52
N ASN A 95 -4.81 -5.95 0.54
CA ASN A 95 -4.26 -5.56 1.84
C ASN A 95 -2.96 -6.32 2.05
N CYS A 96 -1.87 -5.61 2.36
CA CYS A 96 -0.62 -6.23 2.76
C CYS A 96 -0.83 -7.06 4.04
N ARG A 97 0.10 -7.97 4.30
CA ARG A 97 0.11 -8.80 5.51
C ARG A 97 -0.18 -7.95 6.76
N SER A 98 -1.10 -8.40 7.60
CA SER A 98 -1.49 -7.71 8.84
C SER A 98 -2.15 -6.34 8.67
N CYS A 99 -2.68 -6.02 7.48
CA CYS A 99 -3.35 -4.75 7.21
C CYS A 99 -4.86 -4.88 6.95
N SER A 100 -5.39 -6.10 6.82
CA SER A 100 -6.81 -6.32 6.51
C SER A 100 -7.76 -6.27 7.72
N GLY A 101 -7.20 -6.14 8.92
CA GLY A 101 -7.89 -6.27 10.21
C GLY A 101 -7.51 -7.54 10.98
N GLU A 102 -6.78 -8.46 10.35
CA GLU A 102 -6.32 -9.72 10.93
C GLU A 102 -4.79 -9.81 10.83
N MET A 103 -4.14 -10.35 11.87
CA MET A 103 -2.70 -10.60 11.88
C MET A 103 -2.36 -11.78 10.97
N ASN A 104 -1.33 -11.64 10.14
CA ASN A 104 -0.87 -12.68 9.23
C ASN A 104 -0.29 -13.90 10.01
N ARG A 105 -0.23 -15.08 9.38
CA ARG A 105 0.07 -16.37 10.05
C ARG A 105 1.56 -16.67 10.21
N THR A 106 2.45 -15.90 9.58
CA THR A 106 3.90 -16.10 9.63
C THR A 106 4.60 -14.97 10.35
N ALA A 107 5.87 -15.13 10.74
CA ALA A 107 6.65 -14.03 11.34
C ALA A 107 6.92 -12.88 10.33
N ARG A 108 6.86 -13.16 9.01
CA ARG A 108 7.13 -12.19 7.94
C ARG A 108 6.14 -11.03 7.96
N LEU A 109 6.65 -9.81 7.88
CA LEU A 109 5.90 -8.60 7.62
C LEU A 109 6.13 -8.11 6.18
N TYR A 110 5.25 -7.23 5.71
CA TYR A 110 5.39 -6.57 4.40
C TYR A 110 6.40 -5.41 4.49
N HIS A 111 7.00 -5.06 3.35
CA HIS A 111 7.94 -3.94 3.28
C HIS A 111 7.93 -3.27 1.89
N HIS A 112 8.57 -2.10 1.77
CA HIS A 112 8.62 -1.28 0.55
C HIS A 112 9.15 -2.00 -0.70
N GLY A 113 9.89 -3.09 -0.49
CA GLY A 113 10.52 -3.87 -1.54
C GLY A 113 9.88 -5.23 -1.79
N ASP A 114 8.70 -5.51 -1.21
CA ASP A 114 8.04 -6.80 -1.37
C ASP A 114 7.50 -6.93 -2.80
N VAL A 115 8.10 -7.83 -3.57
CA VAL A 115 7.69 -8.13 -4.95
C VAL A 115 6.98 -9.47 -5.05
N GLU A 116 7.12 -10.33 -4.05
CA GLU A 116 6.51 -11.65 -4.03
C GLU A 116 5.01 -11.53 -3.81
N ASP A 117 4.57 -10.80 -2.77
CA ASP A 117 3.16 -10.68 -2.41
C ASP A 117 2.35 -10.00 -3.52
N ILE A 118 2.83 -8.87 -4.07
CA ILE A 118 2.18 -8.21 -5.21
C ILE A 118 2.19 -9.11 -6.46
N GLY A 119 3.22 -9.94 -6.65
CA GLY A 119 3.27 -10.93 -7.71
C GLY A 119 2.19 -12.00 -7.57
N GLN A 120 1.95 -12.49 -6.35
CA GLN A 120 0.87 -13.43 -6.04
C GLN A 120 -0.51 -12.80 -6.32
N VAL A 121 -0.71 -11.56 -5.89
CA VAL A 121 -1.95 -10.81 -6.12
C VAL A 121 -2.24 -10.61 -7.61
N VAL A 122 -1.24 -10.12 -8.37
CA VAL A 122 -1.39 -9.88 -9.81
C VAL A 122 -1.59 -11.19 -10.57
N GLY A 123 -0.80 -12.22 -10.25
CA GLY A 123 -0.93 -13.54 -10.87
C GLY A 123 -2.30 -14.17 -10.60
N HIS A 124 -2.81 -14.03 -9.38
CA HIS A 124 -4.14 -14.49 -8.99
C HIS A 124 -5.25 -13.77 -9.78
N ALA A 125 -5.21 -12.44 -9.82
CA ALA A 125 -6.19 -11.65 -10.56
C ALA A 125 -6.21 -12.01 -12.06
N LEU A 126 -5.04 -12.25 -12.67
CA LEU A 126 -4.92 -12.64 -14.08
C LEU A 126 -5.46 -14.06 -14.37
N ARG A 127 -5.49 -14.96 -13.37
CA ARG A 127 -6.08 -16.30 -13.53
C ARG A 127 -7.60 -16.31 -13.40
N GLN A 128 -8.19 -15.37 -12.66
CA GLN A 128 -9.64 -15.34 -12.44
C GLN A 128 -10.44 -14.93 -13.68
N LYS A 129 -9.90 -14.01 -14.48
CA LYS A 129 -10.57 -13.49 -15.67
C LYS A 129 -9.54 -13.08 -16.72
N ALA A 130 -9.89 -13.26 -17.98
CA ALA A 130 -9.11 -12.79 -19.12
C ALA A 130 -9.22 -11.25 -19.26
N TRP A 131 -8.51 -10.50 -18.41
CA TRP A 131 -8.47 -9.05 -18.47
C TRP A 131 -7.78 -8.58 -19.76
N GLN A 132 -8.42 -7.66 -20.50
CA GLN A 132 -7.77 -7.04 -21.66
C GLN A 132 -6.68 -6.05 -21.23
N ARG A 133 -6.92 -5.33 -20.13
CA ARG A 133 -6.03 -4.28 -19.63
C ARG A 133 -6.03 -4.27 -18.10
N VAL A 134 -4.84 -4.36 -17.53
CA VAL A 134 -4.57 -4.25 -16.10
C VAL A 134 -3.70 -3.02 -15.86
N VAL A 135 -4.08 -2.21 -14.88
CA VAL A 135 -3.31 -1.05 -14.41
C VAL A 135 -2.95 -1.26 -12.95
N LEU A 136 -1.67 -1.13 -12.62
CA LEU A 136 -1.20 -1.20 -11.25
C LEU A 136 -1.08 0.22 -10.70
N VAL A 137 -1.73 0.51 -9.58
CA VAL A 137 -1.70 1.83 -8.94
C VAL A 137 -1.23 1.68 -7.50
N GLY A 138 -0.19 2.41 -7.12
CA GLY A 138 0.39 2.34 -5.79
C GLY A 138 0.56 3.71 -5.14
N PHE A 139 0.28 3.78 -3.85
CA PHE A 139 0.46 4.99 -3.05
C PHE A 139 1.63 4.84 -2.09
N SER A 140 2.56 5.79 -2.10
CA SER A 140 3.73 5.81 -1.23
C SER A 140 4.49 4.48 -1.32
N MET A 141 4.62 3.74 -0.22
CA MET A 141 5.16 2.38 -0.19
C MET A 141 4.53 1.43 -1.24
N GLY A 142 3.21 1.51 -1.46
CA GLY A 142 2.53 0.72 -2.48
C GLY A 142 2.98 1.05 -3.90
N GLY A 143 3.38 2.30 -4.13
CA GLY A 143 3.99 2.72 -5.39
C GLY A 143 5.41 2.17 -5.55
N ALA A 144 6.19 2.10 -4.46
CA ALA A 144 7.52 1.50 -4.48
C ALA A 144 7.44 -0.01 -4.81
N MET A 145 6.52 -0.75 -4.18
CA MET A 145 6.24 -2.15 -4.50
C MET A 145 5.82 -2.32 -5.97
N THR A 146 4.92 -1.46 -6.47
CA THR A 146 4.46 -1.48 -7.87
C THR A 146 5.62 -1.27 -8.85
N MET A 147 6.45 -0.24 -8.61
CA MET A 147 7.60 0.06 -9.47
C MET A 147 8.64 -1.05 -9.43
N LYS A 148 8.97 -1.55 -8.22
CA LYS A 148 9.93 -2.63 -8.06
C LYS A 148 9.44 -3.92 -8.72
N TYR A 149 8.17 -4.29 -8.55
CA TYR A 149 7.58 -5.46 -9.22
C TYR A 149 7.68 -5.34 -10.74
N LEU A 150 7.30 -4.22 -11.34
CA LEU A 150 7.41 -4.02 -12.78
C LEU A 150 8.87 -4.08 -13.25
N GLY A 151 9.79 -3.51 -12.47
CA GLY A 151 11.23 -3.54 -12.74
C GLY A 151 11.82 -4.95 -12.68
N THR A 152 11.46 -5.76 -11.67
CA THR A 152 11.99 -7.13 -11.50
C THR A 152 11.39 -8.12 -12.50
N GLN A 153 10.14 -7.92 -12.91
CA GLN A 153 9.52 -8.70 -13.98
C GLN A 153 10.16 -8.36 -15.33
N GLY A 154 10.42 -7.08 -15.61
CA GLY A 154 11.05 -6.63 -16.86
C GLY A 154 10.28 -7.10 -18.09
N ARG A 155 10.92 -7.87 -18.97
CA ARG A 155 10.27 -8.43 -20.17
C ARG A 155 9.24 -9.53 -19.88
N ARG A 156 9.18 -10.03 -18.63
CA ARG A 156 8.22 -11.06 -18.20
C ARG A 156 6.89 -10.48 -17.70
N VAL A 157 6.74 -9.15 -17.67
CA VAL A 157 5.47 -8.51 -17.33
C VAL A 157 4.37 -9.03 -18.25
N HIS A 158 3.28 -9.52 -17.65
CA HIS A 158 2.15 -10.07 -18.40
C HIS A 158 1.59 -9.02 -19.39
N PRO A 159 1.29 -9.37 -20.65
CA PRO A 159 0.91 -8.41 -21.70
C PRO A 159 -0.41 -7.66 -21.42
N ALA A 160 -1.26 -8.18 -20.55
CA ALA A 160 -2.45 -7.46 -20.08
C ALA A 160 -2.08 -6.24 -19.22
N ILE A 161 -0.93 -6.23 -18.54
CA ILE A 161 -0.49 -5.11 -17.70
C ILE A 161 0.02 -3.99 -18.60
N ARG A 162 -0.73 -2.89 -18.67
CA ARG A 162 -0.44 -1.77 -19.58
C ARG A 162 0.32 -0.63 -18.93
N MET A 163 0.19 -0.48 -17.61
CA MET A 163 0.71 0.70 -16.91
C MET A 163 0.89 0.45 -15.42
N GLY A 164 1.94 1.06 -14.86
CA GLY A 164 2.12 1.28 -13.44
C GLY A 164 2.03 2.77 -13.10
N ILE A 165 1.29 3.12 -12.06
CA ILE A 165 1.10 4.49 -11.58
C ILE A 165 1.51 4.57 -10.12
N GLY A 166 2.45 5.45 -9.79
CA GLY A 166 2.89 5.70 -8.43
C GLY A 166 2.51 7.10 -7.95
N PHE A 167 1.96 7.20 -6.74
CA PHE A 167 1.68 8.47 -6.07
C PHE A 167 2.60 8.67 -4.87
N SER A 168 3.35 9.78 -4.82
CA SER A 168 4.22 10.14 -3.70
C SER A 168 5.19 9.01 -3.29
N VAL A 169 5.82 8.38 -4.28
CA VAL A 169 6.64 7.18 -4.08
C VAL A 169 8.01 7.55 -3.51
N PRO A 170 8.45 6.96 -2.39
CA PRO A 170 9.80 7.13 -1.90
C PRO A 170 10.77 6.30 -2.75
N CYS A 171 11.33 6.90 -3.79
CA CYS A 171 12.32 6.23 -4.67
C CYS A 171 13.71 6.10 -4.02
N ASP A 172 14.00 6.93 -3.03
CA ASP A 172 15.17 6.85 -2.16
C ASP A 172 14.67 6.61 -0.73
N LEU A 173 14.84 5.38 -0.24
CA LEU A 173 14.35 4.96 1.08
C LEU A 173 15.15 5.62 2.21
N GLU A 174 16.46 5.82 2.02
CA GLU A 174 17.32 6.42 3.04
C GLU A 174 16.98 7.91 3.19
N ALA A 175 16.84 8.63 2.07
CA ALA A 175 16.36 10.01 2.09
C ALA A 175 14.95 10.11 2.67
N GLY A 176 14.06 9.16 2.34
CA GLY A 176 12.70 9.08 2.89
C GLY A 176 12.69 8.92 4.42
N ALA A 177 13.52 8.01 4.94
CA ALA A 177 13.67 7.80 6.38
C ALA A 177 14.19 9.07 7.08
N ARG A 178 15.22 9.73 6.51
CA ARG A 178 15.74 11.01 7.03
C ARG A 178 14.66 12.09 7.09
N VAL A 179 13.77 12.16 6.09
CA VAL A 179 12.65 13.11 6.10
C VAL A 179 11.64 12.78 7.20
N LEU A 180 11.29 11.50 7.38
CA LEU A 180 10.36 11.06 8.44
C LEU A 180 10.90 11.32 9.87
N ASP A 181 12.22 11.37 10.03
CA ASP A 181 12.88 11.68 11.30
C ASP A 181 12.93 13.17 11.66
N ARG A 182 12.57 14.06 10.71
CA ARG A 182 12.48 15.49 11.01
C ARG A 182 11.43 15.77 12.10
N TRP A 183 11.63 16.87 12.83
CA TRP A 183 10.78 17.25 13.95
C TRP A 183 9.36 17.64 13.50
N ASP A 184 9.24 18.29 12.34
CA ASP A 184 7.97 18.67 11.70
C ASP A 184 7.15 17.44 11.24
N ASN A 185 7.78 16.27 11.13
CA ASN A 185 7.14 14.99 10.84
C ASN A 185 6.81 14.13 12.07
N ALA A 186 6.98 14.66 13.29
CA ALA A 186 6.78 13.89 14.53
C ALA A 186 5.40 13.24 14.65
N LEU A 187 4.34 13.88 14.13
CA LEU A 187 3.00 13.31 14.11
C LEU A 187 2.93 12.02 13.30
N TYR A 188 3.51 12.00 12.09
CA TYR A 188 3.56 10.82 11.23
C TYR A 188 4.41 9.73 11.86
N ARG A 189 5.59 10.09 12.35
CA ARG A 189 6.50 9.15 13.03
C ARG A 189 5.82 8.48 14.22
N LYS A 190 5.20 9.24 15.12
CA LYS A 190 4.45 8.71 16.27
C LYS A 190 3.33 7.76 15.86
N ARG A 191 2.57 8.12 14.80
CA ARG A 191 1.47 7.29 14.30
C ARG A 191 1.98 5.94 13.77
N PHE A 192 3.02 5.97 12.94
CA PHE A 192 3.59 4.76 12.35
C PHE A 192 4.27 3.87 13.38
N LEU A 193 5.13 4.43 14.25
CA LEU A 193 5.78 3.67 15.31
C LEU A 193 4.78 3.02 16.25
N ARG A 194 3.65 3.68 16.57
CA ARG A 194 2.60 3.06 17.39
C ARG A 194 1.98 1.84 16.71
N ALA A 195 1.67 1.94 15.41
CA ALA A 195 1.09 0.82 14.68
C ALA A 195 2.09 -0.34 14.54
N LEU A 196 3.35 -0.01 14.27
CA LEU A 196 4.44 -0.98 14.16
C LEU A 196 4.73 -1.67 15.50
N HIS A 197 4.72 -0.93 16.60
CA HIS A 197 4.87 -1.47 17.96
C HIS A 197 3.85 -2.56 18.23
N ALA A 198 2.58 -2.27 18.00
CA ALA A 198 1.49 -3.20 18.27
C ALA A 198 1.66 -4.49 17.45
N LYS A 199 2.09 -4.38 16.18
CA LYS A 199 2.33 -5.55 15.33
C LYS A 199 3.52 -6.37 15.81
N ILE A 200 4.64 -5.73 16.12
CA ILE A 200 5.86 -6.43 16.55
C ILE A 200 5.67 -7.06 17.92
N GLU A 201 4.99 -6.39 18.84
CA GLU A 201 4.65 -6.96 20.13
C GLU A 201 3.82 -8.25 19.98
N LEU A 202 2.80 -8.21 19.12
CA LEU A 202 1.99 -9.40 18.83
C LEU A 202 2.83 -10.50 18.15
N LYS A 203 3.67 -10.16 17.18
CA LYS A 203 4.55 -11.13 16.51
C LYS A 203 5.56 -11.76 17.45
N ASN A 204 6.18 -10.95 18.30
CA ASN A 204 7.14 -11.45 19.27
C ASN A 204 6.50 -12.45 20.23
N ARG A 205 5.26 -12.20 20.67
CA ARG A 205 4.49 -13.14 21.51
C ARG A 205 4.05 -14.38 20.75
N GLN A 206 3.66 -14.26 19.47
CA GLN A 206 3.16 -15.37 18.67
C GLN A 206 4.25 -16.35 18.22
N PHE A 207 5.44 -15.85 17.90
CA PHE A 207 6.52 -16.63 17.30
C PHE A 207 7.76 -16.75 18.18
N ASP A 208 7.70 -16.25 19.41
CA ASP A 208 8.82 -16.20 20.36
C ASP A 208 10.12 -15.69 19.71
N LEU A 209 10.05 -14.50 19.11
CA LEU A 209 11.14 -13.95 18.29
C LEU A 209 12.35 -13.48 19.12
N GLY A 210 12.28 -13.56 20.47
CA GLY A 210 13.34 -13.11 21.36
C GLY A 210 13.59 -11.59 21.33
N LEU A 211 12.66 -10.79 20.79
CA LEU A 211 12.83 -9.35 20.65
C LEU A 211 12.67 -8.65 22.01
N ASP A 212 13.63 -7.80 22.36
CA ASP A 212 13.59 -6.97 23.57
C ASP A 212 12.63 -5.79 23.38
N MET A 213 11.35 -6.03 23.66
CA MET A 213 10.29 -5.02 23.54
C MET A 213 10.51 -3.81 24.47
N SER A 214 11.38 -3.89 25.49
CA SER A 214 11.71 -2.75 26.34
C SER A 214 12.43 -1.64 25.56
N ARG A 215 13.17 -2.00 24.49
CA ARG A 215 13.86 -1.06 23.59
C ARG A 215 12.89 -0.26 22.75
N PHE A 216 11.70 -0.78 22.47
CA PHE A 216 10.74 -0.08 21.63
C PHE A 216 10.33 1.28 22.23
N ARG A 217 10.22 1.36 23.56
CA ARG A 217 9.93 2.63 24.28
C ARG A 217 11.05 3.67 24.15
N LYS A 218 12.25 3.25 23.76
CA LYS A 218 13.43 4.10 23.58
C LYS A 218 13.56 4.62 22.13
N ILE A 219 12.78 4.10 21.19
CA ILE A 219 12.80 4.52 19.79
C ILE A 219 12.32 5.96 19.67
N ARG A 220 13.19 6.83 19.16
CA ARG A 220 12.88 8.24 18.88
C ARG A 220 12.88 8.53 17.38
N ARG A 221 13.64 7.75 16.62
CA ARG A 221 13.86 7.85 15.17
C ARG A 221 13.65 6.50 14.50
N TRP A 222 13.39 6.51 13.19
CA TRP A 222 13.25 5.30 12.39
C TRP A 222 14.53 4.48 12.35
N ARG A 223 15.69 5.12 12.35
CA ARG A 223 16.97 4.41 12.44
C ARG A 223 17.09 3.55 13.71
N ASP A 224 16.60 4.04 14.85
CA ASP A 224 16.64 3.27 16.10
C ASP A 224 15.80 1.99 15.98
N PHE A 225 14.72 2.04 15.19
CA PHE A 225 13.91 0.87 14.89
C PHE A 225 14.69 -0.13 14.04
N ASP A 226 15.24 0.32 12.90
CA ASP A 226 15.98 -0.53 11.95
C ASP A 226 17.26 -1.16 12.57
N GLU A 227 17.87 -0.51 13.56
CA GLU A 227 19.07 -1.04 14.25
C GLU A 227 18.74 -2.07 15.34
N TRP A 228 17.53 -2.03 15.91
CA TRP A 228 17.19 -2.83 17.10
C TRP A 228 16.20 -3.97 16.83
N PHE A 229 15.49 -3.97 15.70
CA PHE A 229 14.43 -4.90 15.33
C PHE A 229 14.50 -5.28 13.85
#